data_AF-A0A942FGF2-F1
#
_entry.id   AF-A0A942FGF2-F1
#
_cell.length_a   1.000
_cell.length_b   1.000
_cell.length_c   1.000
_cell.angle_alpha   90.00
_cell.angle_beta   90.00
_cell.angle_gamma   90.00
#
_symmetry.space_group_name_H-M   'P 1'
#
loop_
_entity.id
_entity.type
_entity.pdbx_description
1 polymer ?
#
loop_
_entity_poly.entity_id
_entity_poly.type
_entity_poly.pdbx_seq_one_letter_code
_entity_poly.pdbx_strand_id
1 'polypeptide(L)'
;MRPEGRTPVILKDLLVKNRDAILERWLHLILETYPADTSTLLKQSKDRFLNPVGYTIFKEIEALFDELLEAMNFERLSSSLNNILKIRSVQDFSPSQAIGFTLLLKKAVEEVFGRETQKEQTLEEWLRFYSRIDQMAIKAFDIYMDCREKICEIRVNQARAEREMAFKMMERMNVLKEKT
;
A
#
# COMPACT_ATOMS: atom_id res chain seq x y z
N MET A 1 -41.93 -21.93 13.84
CA MET A 1 -41.70 -20.70 14.61
C MET A 1 -40.28 -20.23 14.33
N ARG A 2 -40.10 -19.15 13.58
CA ARG A 2 -38.80 -18.46 13.47
C ARG A 2 -38.67 -17.60 14.73
N PRO A 3 -37.54 -17.61 15.45
CA PRO A 3 -37.36 -16.71 16.58
C PRO A 3 -37.42 -15.27 16.06
N GLU A 4 -38.37 -14.52 16.60
CA GLU A 4 -38.53 -13.09 16.38
C GLU A 4 -37.29 -12.34 16.90
N GLY A 5 -36.84 -11.32 16.16
CA GLY A 5 -36.17 -10.17 16.78
C GLY A 5 -34.64 -10.05 16.72
N ARG A 6 -33.89 -10.82 15.91
CA ARG A 6 -32.52 -10.40 15.58
C ARG A 6 -32.56 -9.45 14.40
N THR A 7 -32.39 -8.16 14.65
CA THR A 7 -32.05 -7.18 13.62
C THR A 7 -30.85 -7.72 12.84
N PRO A 8 -30.88 -7.81 11.50
CA PRO A 8 -29.70 -8.20 10.75
C PRO A 8 -28.60 -7.20 11.10
N VAL A 9 -27.53 -7.70 11.73
CA VAL A 9 -26.35 -6.89 11.99
C VAL A 9 -25.81 -6.51 10.61
N ILE A 10 -25.56 -5.23 10.34
CA ILE A 10 -25.05 -4.78 9.05
C ILE A 10 -23.54 -5.05 9.02
N LEU A 11 -23.00 -5.58 7.91
CA LEU A 11 -21.57 -5.88 7.81
C LEU A 11 -20.68 -4.67 8.16
N LYS A 12 -21.10 -3.47 7.74
CA LYS A 12 -20.42 -2.21 8.08
C LYS A 12 -20.26 -2.03 9.59
N ASP A 13 -21.30 -2.31 10.39
CA ASP A 13 -21.25 -2.16 11.85
C ASP A 13 -20.29 -3.16 12.48
N LEU A 14 -20.21 -4.39 11.96
CA LEU A 14 -19.22 -5.38 12.39
C LEU A 14 -17.78 -4.93 12.08
N LEU A 15 -17.55 -4.41 10.87
CA LEU A 15 -16.25 -3.91 10.45
C LEU A 15 -15.82 -2.71 11.29
N VAL A 16 -16.74 -1.79 11.59
CA VAL A 16 -16.49 -0.65 12.49
C VAL A 16 -16.18 -1.12 13.91
N LYS A 17 -16.96 -2.07 14.44
CA LYS A 17 -16.77 -2.61 15.80
C LYS A 17 -15.39 -3.29 15.98
N ASN A 18 -14.85 -3.89 14.91
CA ASN A 18 -13.57 -4.59 14.93
C ASN A 18 -12.45 -3.82 14.21
N ARG A 19 -12.66 -2.52 13.94
CA ARG A 19 -11.77 -1.68 13.14
C ARG A 19 -10.31 -1.79 13.57
N ASP A 20 -10.04 -1.58 14.86
CA ASP A 20 -8.68 -1.54 15.39
C ASP A 20 -7.97 -2.90 15.26
N ALA A 21 -8.67 -4.00 15.58
CA ALA A 21 -8.14 -5.35 15.43
C ALA A 21 -7.82 -5.69 13.96
N ILE A 22 -8.69 -5.28 13.03
CA ILE A 22 -8.48 -5.48 11.59
C ILE A 22 -7.27 -4.68 11.12
N LEU A 23 -7.16 -3.40 11.51
CA LEU A 23 -6.06 -2.52 11.11
C LEU A 23 -4.72 -2.97 11.68
N GLU A 24 -4.66 -3.36 12.95
CA GLU A 24 -3.45 -3.91 13.56
C GLU A 24 -3.02 -5.19 12.84
N ARG A 25 -3.97 -6.08 12.54
CA ARG A 25 -3.66 -7.32 11.83
C ARG A 25 -3.23 -7.05 10.39
N TRP A 26 -3.90 -6.13 9.71
CA TRP A 26 -3.55 -5.74 8.36
C TRP A 26 -2.16 -5.13 8.32
N LEU A 27 -1.85 -4.16 9.19
CA LEU A 27 -0.50 -3.60 9.33
C LEU A 27 0.54 -4.69 9.52
N HIS A 28 0.31 -5.63 10.43
CA HIS A 28 1.26 -6.73 10.67
C HIS A 28 1.53 -7.54 9.40
N LEU A 29 0.48 -7.93 8.67
CA LEU A 29 0.61 -8.66 7.40
C LEU A 29 1.38 -7.83 6.35
N ILE A 30 1.17 -6.52 6.30
CA ILE A 30 1.89 -5.62 5.39
C ILE A 30 3.38 -5.55 5.73
N LEU A 31 3.71 -5.43 7.02
CA LEU A 31 5.10 -5.36 7.47
C LEU A 31 5.86 -6.67 7.21
N GLU A 32 5.17 -7.81 7.18
CA GLU A 32 5.74 -9.11 6.81
C GLU A 32 6.09 -9.23 5.33
N THR A 33 5.59 -8.34 4.46
CA THR A 33 5.99 -8.36 3.05
C THR A 33 7.34 -7.73 2.80
N TYR A 34 7.93 -7.04 3.78
CA TYR A 34 9.27 -6.46 3.67
C TYR A 34 10.36 -7.52 3.96
N PRO A 35 11.59 -7.34 3.44
CA PRO A 35 12.72 -8.20 3.80
C PRO A 35 12.88 -8.32 5.32
N ALA A 36 13.31 -9.48 5.82
CA ALA A 36 13.31 -9.82 7.25
C ALA A 36 13.96 -8.76 8.14
N ASP A 37 15.11 -8.22 7.72
CA ASP A 37 15.84 -7.18 8.45
C ASP A 37 15.01 -5.89 8.55
N THR A 38 14.36 -5.49 7.46
CA THR A 38 13.47 -4.31 7.43
C THR A 38 12.19 -4.55 8.22
N SER A 39 11.59 -5.73 8.09
CA SER A 39 10.36 -6.10 8.80
C SER A 39 10.54 -6.03 10.32
N THR A 40 11.66 -6.55 10.82
CA THR A 40 11.98 -6.54 12.26
C THR A 40 12.06 -5.12 12.80
N LEU A 41 12.77 -4.22 12.10
CA LEU A 41 12.87 -2.81 12.47
C LEU A 41 11.51 -2.10 12.45
N LEU A 42 10.72 -2.33 11.40
CA LEU A 42 9.40 -1.72 11.25
C LEU A 42 8.39 -2.21 12.30
N LYS A 43 8.55 -3.41 12.84
CA LYS A 43 7.69 -3.96 13.91
C LYS A 43 8.10 -3.51 15.32
N GLN A 44 9.38 -3.18 15.54
CA GLN A 44 9.94 -2.93 16.87
C GLN A 44 9.59 -1.56 17.47
N SER A 45 9.29 -0.55 16.65
CA SER A 45 9.08 0.81 17.15
C SER A 45 7.69 1.36 16.80
N LYS A 46 6.93 1.76 17.83
CA LYS A 46 5.68 2.52 17.71
C LYS A 46 5.91 4.04 17.61
N ASP A 47 7.15 4.50 17.77
CA ASP A 47 7.49 5.92 17.70
C ASP A 47 7.62 6.37 16.24
N ARG A 48 6.89 7.42 15.86
CA ARG A 48 6.85 7.96 14.49
C ARG A 48 8.17 8.52 13.98
N PHE A 49 9.07 8.96 14.88
CA PHE A 49 10.39 9.48 14.52
C PHE A 49 11.39 8.35 14.33
N LEU A 50 11.25 7.27 15.09
CA LEU A 50 12.08 6.06 14.95
C LEU A 50 11.58 5.13 13.83
N ASN A 51 10.29 5.21 13.48
CA ASN A 51 9.65 4.37 12.47
C ASN A 51 8.70 5.17 11.55
N PRO A 52 9.24 6.09 10.74
CA PRO A 52 8.43 6.94 9.87
C PRO A 52 7.68 6.14 8.79
N VAL A 53 8.27 5.05 8.29
CA VAL A 53 7.65 4.19 7.27
C VAL A 53 6.47 3.42 7.86
N GLY A 54 6.65 2.76 9.00
CA GLY A 54 5.57 2.02 9.68
C GLY A 54 4.42 2.94 10.08
N TYR A 55 4.74 4.14 10.62
CA TYR A 55 3.74 5.15 10.94
C TYR A 55 2.95 5.63 9.71
N THR A 56 3.66 5.90 8.60
CA THR A 56 3.01 6.30 7.34
C THR A 56 2.09 5.19 6.84
N ILE A 57 2.56 3.94 6.78
CA ILE A 57 1.74 2.80 6.36
C ILE A 57 0.49 2.72 7.23
N PHE A 58 0.62 2.76 8.55
CA PHE A 58 -0.52 2.67 9.47
C PHE A 58 -1.55 3.76 9.20
N LYS A 59 -1.12 5.03 9.17
CA LYS A 59 -2.01 6.17 8.90
C LYS A 59 -2.74 6.04 7.55
N GLU A 60 -2.03 5.61 6.51
CA GLU A 60 -2.61 5.51 5.18
C GLU A 60 -3.56 4.31 5.05
N ILE A 61 -3.29 3.17 5.71
CA ILE A 61 -4.25 2.05 5.70
C ILE A 61 -5.51 2.35 6.52
N GLU A 62 -5.41 3.18 7.56
CA GLU A 62 -6.60 3.70 8.26
C GLU A 62 -7.51 4.47 7.30
N ALA A 63 -6.93 5.43 6.57
CA ALA A 63 -7.68 6.21 5.58
C ALA A 63 -8.28 5.32 4.48
N LEU A 64 -7.53 4.33 3.99
CA LEU A 64 -8.04 3.37 3.00
C LEU A 64 -9.20 2.53 3.55
N PHE A 65 -9.10 2.07 4.79
CA PHE A 65 -10.16 1.29 5.43
C PHE A 65 -11.43 2.12 5.58
N ASP A 66 -11.32 3.37 6.03
CA ASP A 66 -12.46 4.27 6.18
C ASP A 66 -13.14 4.54 4.82
N GLU A 67 -12.37 4.76 3.74
CA GLU A 67 -12.93 4.93 2.39
C GLU A 67 -13.63 3.66 1.86
N LEU A 68 -13.15 2.46 2.23
CA LEU A 68 -13.79 1.20 1.88
C LEU A 68 -15.13 0.99 2.61
N LEU A 69 -15.32 1.58 3.79
CA LEU A 69 -16.57 1.53 4.55
C LEU A 69 -17.60 2.59 4.12
N GLU A 70 -17.14 3.64 3.43
CA GLU A 70 -17.99 4.73 2.94
C GLU A 70 -18.30 4.57 1.44
N ALA A 71 -18.19 5.64 0.64
CA ALA A 71 -18.56 5.66 -0.77
C ALA A 71 -17.36 5.44 -1.73
N MET A 72 -16.17 5.13 -1.21
CA MET A 72 -14.90 5.12 -1.95
C MET A 72 -14.66 6.42 -2.73
N ASN A 73 -14.32 7.50 -2.02
CA ASN A 73 -13.83 8.69 -2.71
C ASN A 73 -12.49 8.36 -3.39
N PHE A 74 -12.51 8.26 -4.73
CA PHE A 74 -11.34 7.85 -5.51
C PHE A 74 -10.15 8.78 -5.36
N GLU A 75 -10.33 10.07 -5.13
CA GLU A 75 -9.21 11.01 -4.95
C GLU A 75 -8.47 10.74 -3.65
N ARG A 76 -9.22 10.56 -2.55
CA ARG A 76 -8.65 10.25 -1.23
C ARG A 76 -7.99 8.88 -1.22
N LEU A 77 -8.68 7.89 -1.78
CA LEU A 77 -8.15 6.54 -1.95
C LEU A 77 -6.84 6.55 -2.76
N SER A 78 -6.80 7.29 -3.87
CA SER A 78 -5.60 7.42 -4.70
C SER A 78 -4.47 8.13 -3.95
N SER A 79 -4.78 9.18 -3.17
CA SER A 79 -3.79 9.89 -2.36
C SER A 79 -3.13 8.95 -1.33
N SER A 80 -3.92 8.17 -0.60
CA SER A 80 -3.38 7.23 0.40
C SER A 80 -2.63 6.06 -0.23
N LEU A 81 -3.15 5.50 -1.32
CA LEU A 81 -2.42 4.49 -2.10
C LEU A 81 -1.07 5.02 -2.59
N ASN A 82 -1.03 6.23 -3.14
CA ASN A 82 0.20 6.85 -3.64
C ASN A 82 1.26 7.02 -2.55
N ASN A 83 0.87 7.39 -1.33
CA ASN A 83 1.82 7.54 -0.22
C ASN A 83 2.50 6.20 0.14
N ILE A 84 1.75 5.10 0.17
CA ILE A 84 2.31 3.77 0.43
C ILE A 84 3.12 3.28 -0.79
N LEU A 85 2.59 3.43 -2.00
CA LEU A 85 3.18 2.89 -3.22
C LEU A 85 4.46 3.60 -3.64
N LYS A 86 4.60 4.91 -3.36
CA LYS A 86 5.87 5.63 -3.52
C LYS A 86 6.99 5.06 -2.65
N ILE A 87 6.68 4.72 -1.39
CA ILE A 87 7.64 4.07 -0.50
C ILE A 87 8.02 2.71 -1.10
N ARG A 88 7.04 1.94 -1.56
CA ARG A 88 7.27 0.60 -2.12
C ARG A 88 7.92 0.62 -3.50
N SER A 89 7.80 1.68 -4.30
CA SER A 89 8.37 1.78 -5.64
C SER A 89 9.87 2.03 -5.65
N VAL A 90 10.40 2.58 -4.56
CA VAL A 90 11.86 2.72 -4.34
C VAL A 90 12.46 1.50 -3.64
N GLN A 91 11.63 0.54 -3.24
CA GLN A 91 12.08 -0.79 -2.80
C GLN A 91 12.11 -1.73 -4.01
N ASP A 92 12.91 -2.80 -3.96
CA ASP A 92 13.01 -3.81 -5.03
C ASP A 92 11.79 -4.77 -5.06
N PHE A 93 10.58 -4.22 -4.96
CA PHE A 93 9.34 -4.97 -5.10
C PHE A 93 8.95 -5.16 -6.57
N SER A 94 8.57 -6.39 -6.92
CA SER A 94 7.78 -6.62 -8.13
C SER A 94 6.40 -5.97 -8.02
N PRO A 95 5.70 -5.68 -9.13
CA PRO A 95 4.36 -5.09 -9.08
C PRO A 95 3.37 -5.83 -8.19
N SER A 96 3.35 -7.16 -8.25
CA SER A 96 2.46 -7.97 -7.40
C SER A 96 2.77 -7.85 -5.91
N GLN A 97 4.06 -7.81 -5.54
CA GLN A 97 4.47 -7.61 -4.15
C GLN A 97 4.14 -6.20 -3.65
N ALA A 98 4.34 -5.19 -4.51
CA ALA A 98 4.09 -3.80 -4.15
C ALA A 98 2.60 -3.54 -3.88
N ILE A 99 1.70 -4.09 -4.70
CA ILE A 99 0.24 -3.86 -4.57
C ILE A 99 -0.46 -4.88 -3.68
N GLY A 100 0.11 -6.08 -3.50
CA GLY A 100 -0.57 -7.20 -2.82
C GLY A 100 -1.03 -6.90 -1.40
N PHE A 101 -0.48 -5.87 -0.76
CA PHE A 101 -0.93 -5.38 0.54
C PHE A 101 -2.42 -5.03 0.58
N THR A 102 -2.99 -4.54 -0.52
CA THR A 102 -4.43 -4.21 -0.60
C THR A 102 -5.29 -5.44 -0.37
N LEU A 103 -4.89 -6.59 -0.93
CA LEU A 103 -5.59 -7.86 -0.83
C LEU A 103 -5.40 -8.53 0.53
N LEU A 104 -4.31 -8.22 1.26
CA LEU A 104 -4.10 -8.72 2.63
C LEU A 104 -5.19 -8.26 3.60
N LEU A 105 -5.93 -7.20 3.28
CA LEU A 105 -7.10 -6.79 4.08
C LEU A 105 -8.16 -7.90 4.15
N LYS A 106 -8.38 -8.64 3.05
CA LYS A 106 -9.33 -9.77 3.04
C LYS A 106 -8.93 -10.83 4.08
N LYS A 107 -7.62 -11.14 4.13
CA LYS A 107 -7.05 -12.08 5.10
C LYS A 107 -7.16 -11.55 6.53
N ALA A 108 -6.83 -10.28 6.77
CA ALA A 108 -6.94 -9.67 8.09
C ALA A 108 -8.37 -9.73 8.64
N VAL A 109 -9.35 -9.42 7.78
CA VAL A 109 -10.77 -9.50 8.10
C VAL A 109 -11.17 -10.95 8.41
N GLU A 110 -10.80 -11.91 7.56
CA GLU A 110 -11.08 -13.34 7.80
C GLU A 110 -10.51 -13.84 9.15
N GLU A 111 -9.27 -13.47 9.46
CA GLU A 111 -8.59 -13.87 10.69
C GLU A 111 -9.21 -13.25 11.96
N VAL A 112 -9.75 -12.02 11.88
CA VAL A 112 -10.41 -11.35 13.00
C VAL A 112 -11.80 -11.90 13.28
N PHE A 113 -12.60 -12.17 12.24
CA PHE A 113 -13.98 -12.64 12.43
C PHE A 113 -14.10 -14.16 12.60
N GLY A 114 -13.08 -14.94 12.22
CA GLY A 114 -13.15 -16.40 12.23
C GLY A 114 -14.32 -16.95 11.39
N ARG A 115 -14.61 -18.25 11.52
CA ARG A 115 -15.69 -18.92 10.77
C ARG A 115 -17.09 -18.75 11.38
N GLU A 116 -17.18 -18.38 12.66
CA GLU A 116 -18.45 -18.37 13.39
C GLU A 116 -19.20 -17.04 13.28
N THR A 117 -18.50 -15.90 13.20
CA THR A 117 -19.11 -14.56 13.11
C THR A 117 -19.62 -14.22 11.70
N GLN A 118 -19.25 -15.01 10.68
CA GLN A 118 -19.73 -14.81 9.29
C GLN A 118 -21.17 -15.31 9.06
N LYS A 119 -21.74 -16.13 9.95
CA LYS A 119 -23.04 -16.80 9.73
C LYS A 119 -24.25 -15.87 9.81
N GLU A 120 -24.10 -14.69 10.39
CA GLU A 120 -25.19 -13.72 10.59
C GLU A 120 -25.28 -12.67 9.47
N GLN A 121 -24.30 -12.63 8.56
CA GLN A 121 -24.19 -11.64 7.49
C GLN A 121 -24.65 -12.19 6.15
N THR A 122 -25.16 -11.32 5.28
CA THR A 122 -25.52 -11.76 3.94
C THR A 122 -24.28 -11.96 3.08
N LEU A 123 -24.30 -12.99 2.22
CA LEU A 123 -23.23 -13.21 1.23
C LEU A 123 -23.05 -11.97 0.33
N GLU A 124 -24.14 -11.26 0.03
CA GLU A 124 -24.13 -10.07 -0.81
C GLU A 124 -23.32 -8.91 -0.20
N GLU A 125 -23.45 -8.63 1.10
CA GLU A 125 -22.67 -7.60 1.78
C GLU A 125 -21.17 -7.90 1.74
N TRP A 126 -20.79 -9.15 2.00
CA TRP A 126 -19.40 -9.60 1.91
C TRP A 126 -18.84 -9.46 0.50
N LEU A 127 -19.60 -9.87 -0.51
CA LEU A 127 -19.20 -9.72 -1.92
C LEU A 127 -19.03 -8.26 -2.31
N ARG A 128 -19.91 -7.36 -1.86
CA ARG A 128 -19.77 -5.91 -2.10
C ARG A 128 -18.49 -5.37 -1.46
N PHE A 129 -18.21 -5.72 -0.20
CA PHE A 129 -16.99 -5.27 0.49
C PHE A 129 -15.72 -5.80 -0.20
N TYR A 130 -15.68 -7.09 -0.56
CA TYR A 130 -14.53 -7.66 -1.26
C TYR A 130 -14.34 -7.09 -2.67
N SER A 131 -15.43 -6.78 -3.38
CA SER A 131 -15.36 -6.09 -4.68
C SER A 131 -14.73 -4.70 -4.55
N ARG A 132 -15.01 -3.97 -3.46
CA ARG A 132 -14.35 -2.67 -3.19
C ARG A 132 -12.85 -2.82 -2.99
N ILE A 133 -12.42 -3.85 -2.26
CA ILE A 133 -10.99 -4.17 -2.11
C ILE A 133 -10.33 -4.48 -3.46
N ASP A 134 -11.02 -5.24 -4.32
CA ASP A 134 -10.50 -5.55 -5.66
C ASP A 134 -10.38 -4.30 -6.54
N GLN A 135 -11.35 -3.39 -6.48
CA GLN A 135 -11.28 -2.09 -7.16
C GLN A 135 -10.10 -1.25 -6.65
N MET A 136 -9.88 -1.21 -5.33
CA MET A 136 -8.72 -0.56 -4.73
C MET A 136 -7.40 -1.17 -5.22
N ALA A 137 -7.32 -2.50 -5.36
CA ALA A 137 -6.14 -3.19 -5.87
C ALA A 137 -5.84 -2.82 -7.34
N ILE A 138 -6.87 -2.72 -8.18
CA ILE A 138 -6.73 -2.26 -9.57
C ILE A 138 -6.17 -0.83 -9.60
N LYS A 139 -6.65 0.07 -8.74
CA LYS A 139 -6.12 1.45 -8.68
C LYS A 139 -4.73 1.53 -8.09
N ALA A 140 -4.39 0.66 -7.16
CA ALA A 140 -3.03 0.54 -6.66
C ALA A 140 -2.06 0.13 -7.77
N PHE A 141 -2.48 -0.71 -8.72
CA PHE A 141 -1.66 -1.07 -9.87
C PHE A 141 -1.35 0.13 -10.75
N ASP A 142 -2.37 0.89 -11.17
CA ASP A 142 -2.20 2.10 -12.00
C ASP A 142 -1.20 3.06 -11.34
N ILE A 143 -1.41 3.38 -10.06
CA ILE A 143 -0.56 4.31 -9.29
C ILE A 143 0.88 3.79 -9.14
N TYR A 144 1.05 2.49 -8.92
CA TYR A 144 2.39 1.90 -8.80
C TYR A 144 3.16 1.97 -10.12
N MET A 145 2.48 1.73 -11.24
CA MET A 145 3.08 1.81 -12.57
C MET A 145 3.53 3.25 -12.87
N ASP A 146 2.72 4.25 -12.54
CA ASP A 146 3.12 5.67 -12.66
C ASP A 146 4.36 6.00 -11.82
N CYS A 147 4.46 5.44 -10.61
CA CYS A 147 5.65 5.63 -9.77
C CYS A 147 6.90 5.00 -10.40
N ARG A 148 6.77 3.78 -10.97
CA ARG A 148 7.88 3.10 -11.64
C ARG A 148 8.31 3.80 -12.91
N GLU A 149 7.37 4.31 -13.69
CA GLU A 149 7.67 5.10 -14.90
C GLU A 149 8.52 6.33 -14.54
N LYS A 150 8.09 7.11 -13.53
CA LYS A 150 8.85 8.27 -13.04
C LYS A 150 10.26 7.89 -12.57
N ILE A 151 10.41 6.77 -11.86
CA ILE A 151 11.75 6.29 -11.45
C ILE A 151 12.61 5.94 -12.66
N CYS A 152 12.06 5.26 -13.66
CA CYS A 152 12.76 4.95 -14.90
C CYS A 152 13.18 6.24 -15.65
N GLU A 153 12.29 7.22 -15.78
CA GLU A 153 12.60 8.52 -16.39
C GLU A 153 13.75 9.22 -15.67
N ILE A 154 13.72 9.27 -14.33
CA ILE A 154 14.80 9.84 -13.51
C ILE A 154 16.12 9.14 -13.81
N ARG A 155 16.14 7.80 -13.84
CA ARG A 155 17.36 7.01 -14.12
C ARG A 155 17.91 7.27 -15.52
N VAL A 156 17.04 7.36 -16.53
CA VAL A 156 17.45 7.65 -17.91
C VAL A 156 18.02 9.06 -18.04
N ASN A 157 17.37 10.05 -17.42
CA ASN A 157 17.83 11.43 -17.43
C ASN A 157 19.17 11.59 -16.69
N GLN A 158 19.34 10.91 -15.57
CA GLN A 158 20.60 10.90 -14.83
C GLN A 158 21.74 10.29 -15.67
N ALA A 159 21.53 9.12 -16.28
CA ALA A 159 22.53 8.49 -17.14
C ALA A 159 22.91 9.37 -18.35
N ARG A 160 21.94 10.09 -18.94
CA ARG A 160 22.19 11.05 -20.02
C ARG A 160 23.06 12.20 -19.54
N ALA A 161 22.74 12.80 -18.40
CA ALA A 161 23.49 13.91 -17.83
C ALA A 161 24.94 13.50 -17.49
N GLU A 162 25.13 12.33 -16.89
CA GLU A 162 26.46 11.77 -16.58
C GLU A 162 27.28 11.56 -17.87
N ARG A 163 26.68 11.01 -18.93
CA ARG A 163 27.34 10.83 -20.23
C ARG A 163 27.76 12.16 -20.85
N GLU A 164 26.89 13.16 -20.85
CA GLU A 164 27.19 14.49 -21.40
C GLU A 164 28.32 15.19 -20.63
N MET A 165 28.33 15.06 -19.29
CA MET A 165 29.43 15.59 -18.47
C MET A 165 30.75 14.89 -18.77
N ALA A 166 30.75 13.55 -18.87
CA ALA A 166 31.95 12.79 -19.22
C ALA A 166 32.51 13.18 -20.60
N PHE A 167 31.64 13.34 -21.60
CA PHE A 167 32.06 13.76 -22.94
C PHE A 167 32.70 15.17 -22.93
N LYS A 168 32.07 16.14 -22.26
CA LYS A 168 32.62 17.49 -22.10
C LYS A 168 33.98 17.50 -21.38
N MET A 169 34.18 16.62 -20.39
CA MET A 169 35.48 16.49 -19.72
C MET A 169 36.55 15.96 -20.67
N MET A 170 36.23 14.95 -21.50
CA MET A 170 37.16 14.41 -22.50
C MET A 170 37.57 15.46 -23.54
N GLU A 171 36.61 16.25 -24.06
CA GLU A 171 36.91 17.34 -25.00
C GLU A 171 37.88 18.36 -24.40
N ARG A 172 37.66 18.79 -23.14
CA ARG A 172 38.56 19.71 -22.45
C ARG A 172 39.96 19.14 -22.29
N MET A 173 40.09 17.85 -21.96
CA MET A 173 41.38 17.18 -21.83
C MET A 173 42.13 17.10 -23.16
N ASN A 174 41.44 16.83 -24.26
CA ASN A 174 42.07 16.83 -25.59
C ASN A 174 42.57 18.23 -25.98
N VAL A 175 41.76 19.28 -25.76
CA VAL A 175 42.16 20.67 -26.04
C VAL A 175 43.37 21.11 -25.19
N LEU A 176 43.49 20.61 -23.96
CA LEU A 176 44.68 20.88 -23.12
C LEU A 176 45.92 20.16 -23.65
N LYS A 177 45.79 18.93 -24.15
CA LYS A 177 46.91 18.19 -24.76
C LYS A 177 47.42 18.83 -26.06
N GLU A 178 46.56 19.45 -26.86
CA GLU A 178 46.97 20.13 -28.10
C GLU A 178 47.69 21.47 -27.88
N LYS A 179 47.60 22.03 -26.67
CA LYS A 179 48.24 23.32 -26.31
C LYS A 179 49.56 23.18 -25.54
N THR A 180 50.03 21.95 -25.30
CA THR A 180 51.27 21.65 -24.57
C THR A 180 52.27 21.00 -25.53
#